data_AF-A0A382C932-F1
#
_entry.id   AF-A0A382C932-F1
#
_cell.length_a   1.000
_cell.length_b   1.000
_cell.length_c   1.000
_cell.angle_alpha   90.00
_cell.angle_beta   90.00
_cell.angle_gamma   90.00
#
_symmetry.space_group_name_H-M   'P 1'
#
loop_
_entity.id
_entity.type
_entity.pdbx_description
1 polymer ?
#
loop_
_entity_poly.entity_id
_entity_poly.type
_entity_poly.pdbx_seq_one_letter_code
_entity_poly.pdbx_strand_id
1 'polypeptide(L)'
;MSPVFADGKEYPIGPQKTIFDYADDLEIRVPTACGRNGECHECVVEIKKGMESLNQLTQEETFLRGNYRLACQAVVKDLTSNVEFTTLRRQPKILTSGVKRPVKLDSVATKRDDRVFIEEMDADRYQGHILGLAGDIGTTTIVLSIVDLESGDTLTSSSFENPQRFGGSDVMNRISYDGGPNKGELKKVLLSSINYEIGEMLSEHKIHRRRIYDAVLVGNTTMRDILFGVNV
;
A
#
# COMPACT_ATOMS: atom_id res chain seq x y z
N MET A 1 -30.19 -12.18 -10.91
CA MET A 1 -29.18 -11.74 -9.92
C MET A 1 -28.09 -11.07 -10.72
N SER A 2 -27.75 -9.85 -10.35
CA SER A 2 -26.80 -9.02 -11.07
C SER A 2 -25.41 -9.21 -10.47
N PRO A 3 -24.38 -9.61 -11.21
CA PRO A 3 -23.08 -9.97 -10.64
C PRO A 3 -22.29 -8.78 -10.09
N VAL A 4 -21.28 -9.11 -9.28
CA VAL A 4 -20.20 -8.19 -8.86
C VAL A 4 -19.00 -8.39 -9.78
N PHE A 5 -18.42 -7.29 -10.26
CA PHE A 5 -17.28 -7.27 -11.18
C PHE A 5 -16.05 -6.62 -10.54
N ALA A 6 -14.88 -7.19 -10.80
CA ALA A 6 -13.59 -6.54 -10.55
C ALA A 6 -12.48 -7.18 -11.41
N ASP A 7 -11.54 -6.38 -11.91
CA ASP A 7 -10.40 -6.81 -12.75
C ASP A 7 -10.77 -7.78 -13.90
N GLY A 8 -11.92 -7.56 -14.53
CA GLY A 8 -12.42 -8.39 -15.64
C GLY A 8 -12.98 -9.76 -15.22
N LYS A 9 -13.04 -10.05 -13.93
CA LYS A 9 -13.72 -11.22 -13.35
C LYS A 9 -15.11 -10.83 -12.85
N GLU A 10 -16.01 -11.82 -12.78
CA GLU A 10 -17.37 -11.66 -12.25
C GLU A 10 -17.69 -12.75 -11.23
N TYR A 11 -18.49 -12.39 -10.22
CA TYR A 11 -18.99 -13.33 -9.22
C TYR A 11 -20.47 -13.09 -8.94
N PRO A 12 -21.29 -14.15 -8.77
CA PRO A 12 -22.70 -14.00 -8.43
C PRO A 12 -22.90 -13.24 -7.12
N ILE A 13 -23.76 -12.23 -7.14
CA ILE A 13 -24.09 -11.44 -5.96
C ILE A 13 -24.80 -12.31 -4.91
N GLY A 14 -24.36 -12.18 -3.66
CA GLY A 14 -24.89 -12.86 -2.49
C GLY A 14 -25.35 -11.88 -1.41
N PRO A 15 -26.33 -12.27 -0.57
CA PRO A 15 -26.80 -11.41 0.51
C PRO A 15 -25.71 -11.19 1.56
N GLN A 16 -25.65 -9.97 2.11
CA GLN A 16 -24.81 -9.57 3.24
C GLN A 16 -23.29 -9.70 3.05
N LYS A 17 -22.81 -9.95 1.83
CA LYS A 17 -21.38 -9.94 1.52
C LYS A 17 -20.85 -8.51 1.40
N THR A 18 -19.67 -8.29 1.94
CA THR A 18 -18.89 -7.06 1.76
C THR A 18 -18.17 -7.08 0.41
N ILE A 19 -17.74 -5.91 -0.08
CA ILE A 19 -16.84 -5.82 -1.24
C ILE A 19 -15.56 -6.62 -1.00
N PHE A 20 -15.08 -6.71 0.25
CA PHE A 20 -13.96 -7.55 0.62
C PHE A 20 -14.26 -9.03 0.38
N ASP A 21 -15.43 -9.52 0.80
CA ASP A 21 -15.81 -10.92 0.60
C ASP A 21 -15.91 -11.26 -0.89
N TYR A 22 -16.45 -10.34 -1.71
CA TYR A 22 -16.43 -10.50 -3.17
C TYR A 22 -15.01 -10.48 -3.74
N ALA A 23 -14.10 -9.68 -3.17
CA ALA A 23 -12.71 -9.70 -3.58
C ALA A 23 -12.05 -11.06 -3.28
N ASP A 24 -12.31 -11.66 -2.11
CA ASP A 24 -11.87 -13.03 -1.80
C ASP A 24 -12.42 -14.04 -2.80
N ASP A 25 -13.73 -13.99 -3.07
CA ASP A 25 -14.42 -14.90 -4.00
C ASP A 25 -13.89 -14.78 -5.45
N LEU A 26 -13.48 -13.57 -5.84
CA LEU A 26 -12.88 -13.26 -7.15
C LEU A 26 -11.37 -13.54 -7.19
N GLU A 27 -10.78 -13.99 -6.08
CA GLU A 27 -9.33 -14.14 -5.90
C GLU A 27 -8.58 -12.83 -6.22
N ILE A 28 -9.18 -11.70 -5.85
CA ILE A 28 -8.61 -10.35 -5.98
C ILE A 28 -8.11 -9.94 -4.61
N ARG A 29 -6.82 -9.66 -4.54
CA ARG A 29 -6.18 -9.40 -3.26
C ARG A 29 -6.45 -7.97 -2.78
N VAL A 30 -7.19 -7.85 -1.69
CA VAL A 30 -7.40 -6.59 -0.95
C VAL A 30 -6.65 -6.67 0.38
N PRO A 31 -5.83 -5.67 0.75
CA PRO A 31 -5.06 -5.72 1.99
C PRO A 31 -5.93 -5.54 3.24
N THR A 32 -5.52 -6.21 4.33
CA THR A 32 -6.10 -6.02 5.65
C THR A 32 -5.15 -6.43 6.78
N ALA A 33 -4.75 -5.47 7.61
CA ALA A 33 -4.02 -5.72 8.86
C ALA A 33 -4.93 -5.76 10.09
N CYS A 34 -6.09 -5.11 10.02
CA CYS A 34 -7.03 -5.00 11.15
C CYS A 34 -8.09 -6.11 11.22
N GLY A 35 -7.99 -7.14 10.37
CA GLY A 35 -8.98 -8.21 10.33
C GLY A 35 -10.38 -7.72 9.93
N ARG A 36 -10.45 -6.79 8.96
CA ARG A 36 -11.70 -6.25 8.38
C ARG A 36 -12.53 -5.34 9.29
N ASN A 37 -12.01 -4.88 10.43
CA ASN A 37 -12.75 -3.97 11.32
C ASN A 37 -12.83 -2.50 10.84
N GLY A 38 -12.09 -2.14 9.77
CA GLY A 38 -12.09 -0.81 9.19
C GLY A 38 -11.02 0.14 9.73
N GLU A 39 -10.25 -0.22 10.76
CA GLU A 39 -9.32 0.70 11.43
C GLU A 39 -7.94 0.81 10.75
N CYS A 40 -7.52 -0.12 9.89
CA CYS A 40 -6.19 -0.03 9.23
C CYS A 40 -6.16 0.87 7.99
N HIS A 41 -7.32 1.07 7.36
CA HIS A 41 -7.51 1.86 6.13
C HIS A 41 -6.73 1.31 4.91
N GLU A 42 -6.29 0.05 4.97
CA GLU A 42 -5.61 -0.61 3.85
C GLU A 42 -6.58 -0.97 2.72
N CYS A 43 -7.78 -1.42 3.07
CA CYS A 43 -8.75 -1.99 2.12
C CYS A 43 -9.55 -0.95 1.29
N VAL A 44 -9.00 0.24 1.06
CA VAL A 44 -9.67 1.27 0.24
C VAL A 44 -9.79 0.78 -1.20
N VAL A 45 -11.00 0.85 -1.75
CA VAL A 45 -11.33 0.49 -3.13
C VAL A 45 -12.13 1.60 -3.79
N GLU A 46 -12.05 1.67 -5.12
CA GLU A 46 -12.86 2.59 -5.91
C GLU A 46 -14.05 1.83 -6.52
N ILE A 47 -15.26 2.29 -6.25
CA ILE A 47 -16.50 1.76 -6.82
C ILE A 47 -16.74 2.41 -8.19
N LYS A 48 -16.72 1.61 -9.26
CA LYS A 48 -16.94 2.05 -10.63
C LYS A 48 -18.43 2.09 -10.99
N LYS A 49 -19.23 1.15 -10.47
CA LYS A 49 -20.68 1.08 -10.68
C LYS A 49 -21.38 0.48 -9.45
N GLY A 50 -22.65 0.82 -9.25
CA GLY A 50 -23.48 0.26 -8.18
C GLY A 50 -23.15 0.80 -6.78
N MET A 51 -22.73 2.07 -6.68
CA MET A 51 -22.43 2.71 -5.39
C MET A 51 -23.69 2.81 -4.52
N GLU A 52 -24.83 3.06 -5.15
CA GLU A 52 -26.17 3.10 -4.59
C GLU A 52 -26.67 1.75 -4.07
N SER A 53 -26.07 0.64 -4.54
CA SER A 53 -26.41 -0.72 -4.14
C SER A 53 -25.76 -1.13 -2.82
N LEU A 54 -24.88 -0.28 -2.28
CA LEU A 54 -24.14 -0.51 -1.04
C LEU A 54 -24.89 0.07 0.18
N ASN A 55 -24.51 -0.38 1.37
CA ASN A 55 -24.89 0.29 2.61
C ASN A 55 -24.40 1.75 2.64
N GLN A 56 -25.05 2.56 3.48
CA GLN A 56 -24.55 3.89 3.83
C GLN A 56 -23.13 3.82 4.39
N LEU A 57 -22.39 4.92 4.25
CA LEU A 57 -21.03 5.07 4.79
C LEU A 57 -21.04 4.78 6.29
N THR A 58 -20.10 3.95 6.74
CA THR A 58 -19.88 3.72 8.17
C THR A 58 -19.05 4.84 8.79
N GLN A 59 -18.90 4.84 10.12
CA GLN A 59 -18.12 5.85 10.83
C GLN A 59 -16.64 5.86 10.39
N GLU A 60 -16.12 4.66 10.13
CA GLU A 60 -14.77 4.35 9.67
C GLU A 60 -14.53 4.85 8.24
N GLU A 61 -15.58 5.10 7.46
CA GLU A 61 -15.49 5.56 6.08
C GLU A 61 -15.67 7.08 5.93
N THR A 62 -15.91 7.82 7.03
CA THR A 62 -16.19 9.26 7.00
C THR A 62 -15.08 10.11 6.38
N PHE A 63 -13.84 9.59 6.36
CA PHE A 63 -12.72 10.25 5.72
C PHE A 63 -12.75 10.12 4.18
N LEU A 64 -13.40 9.09 3.63
CA LEU A 64 -13.45 8.84 2.19
C LEU A 64 -14.35 9.85 1.48
N ARG A 65 -14.05 10.12 0.21
CA ARG A 65 -14.81 11.05 -0.65
C ARG A 65 -15.17 10.38 -1.96
N GLY A 66 -16.15 10.92 -2.68
CA GLY A 66 -16.50 10.44 -4.02
C GLY A 66 -16.99 9.00 -4.04
N ASN A 67 -16.39 8.17 -4.89
CA ASN A 67 -16.76 6.77 -5.11
C ASN A 67 -15.83 5.78 -4.39
N TYR A 68 -15.09 6.22 -3.37
CA TYR A 68 -14.22 5.34 -2.59
C TYR A 68 -14.95 4.75 -1.39
N ARG A 69 -14.65 3.49 -1.06
CA ARG A 69 -15.18 2.76 0.09
C ARG A 69 -14.08 1.94 0.76
N LEU A 70 -14.25 1.61 2.05
CA LEU A 70 -13.48 0.54 2.67
C LEU A 70 -14.13 -0.79 2.26
N ALA A 71 -13.40 -1.66 1.57
CA ALA A 71 -13.95 -2.90 1.05
C ALA A 71 -14.57 -3.76 2.16
N CYS A 72 -14.00 -3.73 3.38
CA CYS A 72 -14.51 -4.49 4.51
C CYS A 72 -15.77 -3.91 5.16
N GLN A 73 -16.10 -2.63 4.91
CA GLN A 73 -17.27 -1.96 5.48
C GLN A 73 -18.42 -1.81 4.47
N ALA A 74 -18.10 -1.85 3.17
CA ALA A 74 -19.06 -1.76 2.09
C ALA A 74 -19.80 -3.08 1.88
N VAL A 75 -21.02 -3.20 2.40
CA VAL A 75 -21.92 -4.34 2.24
C VAL A 75 -22.84 -4.11 1.06
N VAL A 76 -22.96 -5.09 0.16
CA VAL A 76 -23.91 -5.04 -0.95
C VAL A 76 -25.32 -5.36 -0.43
N LYS A 77 -26.24 -4.40 -0.56
CA LYS A 77 -27.63 -4.47 -0.06
C LYS A 77 -28.64 -4.74 -1.16
N ASP A 78 -28.47 -4.13 -2.32
CA ASP A 78 -29.30 -4.38 -3.50
C ASP A 78 -28.67 -5.47 -4.38
N LEU A 79 -29.38 -6.60 -4.53
CA LEU A 79 -28.94 -7.77 -5.29
C LEU A 79 -29.43 -7.74 -6.76
N THR A 80 -30.13 -6.68 -7.15
CA THR A 80 -30.73 -6.53 -8.48
C THR A 80 -29.88 -5.67 -9.42
N SER A 81 -28.88 -4.97 -8.90
CA SER A 81 -28.01 -4.07 -9.64
C SER A 81 -26.59 -4.61 -9.72
N ASN A 82 -25.89 -4.32 -10.83
CA ASN A 82 -24.49 -4.71 -10.99
C ASN A 82 -23.61 -3.79 -10.13
N VAL A 83 -22.65 -4.39 -9.43
CA VAL A 83 -21.62 -3.64 -8.69
C VAL A 83 -20.27 -3.88 -9.34
N GLU A 84 -19.50 -2.83 -9.59
CA GLU A 84 -18.15 -2.95 -10.14
C GLU A 84 -17.19 -2.18 -9.24
N PHE A 85 -16.11 -2.81 -8.82
CA PHE A 85 -15.06 -2.16 -8.03
C PHE A 85 -13.67 -2.43 -8.61
N THR A 86 -12.72 -1.56 -8.28
CA THR A 86 -11.30 -1.77 -8.58
C THR A 86 -10.51 -1.58 -7.30
N THR A 87 -9.47 -2.39 -7.14
CA THR A 87 -8.44 -2.10 -6.14
C THR A 87 -7.62 -0.91 -6.62
N LEU A 88 -6.96 -0.22 -5.69
CA LEU A 88 -5.99 0.83 -6.02
C LEU A 88 -4.68 0.25 -6.58
N ARG A 89 -4.58 -1.07 -6.72
CA ARG A 89 -3.41 -1.76 -7.28
C ARG A 89 -3.52 -1.87 -8.80
N ARG A 90 -3.39 -0.74 -9.51
CA ARG A 90 -2.84 -0.82 -10.86
C ARG A 90 -1.33 -0.93 -10.73
N GLN A 91 -0.71 -1.91 -11.39
CA GLN A 91 0.75 -2.00 -11.52
C GLN A 91 1.19 -1.11 -12.71
N PRO A 92 1.65 0.13 -12.48
CA PRO A 92 2.28 0.90 -13.53
C PRO A 92 3.54 0.17 -14.01
N LYS A 93 3.89 0.36 -15.29
CA LYS A 93 5.20 -0.08 -15.80
C LYS A 93 6.23 0.97 -15.42
N ILE A 94 7.23 0.56 -14.66
CA ILE A 94 8.40 1.38 -14.34
C ILE A 94 9.61 0.95 -15.16
N LEU A 95 10.55 1.86 -15.33
CA LEU A 95 11.85 1.53 -15.88
C LEU A 95 12.66 0.77 -14.81
N THR A 96 12.89 -0.53 -15.01
CA THR A 96 13.66 -1.38 -14.10
C THR A 96 15.15 -1.43 -14.44
N SER A 97 15.54 -0.93 -15.61
CA SER A 97 16.93 -0.88 -16.07
C SER A 97 17.54 0.51 -15.87
N GLY A 98 18.69 0.58 -15.21
CA GLY A 98 19.44 1.81 -15.00
C GLY A 98 20.94 1.63 -15.18
N VAL A 99 21.68 2.73 -15.12
CA VAL A 99 23.16 2.71 -15.19
C VAL A 99 23.70 2.28 -13.83
N LYS A 100 24.23 1.05 -13.73
CA LYS A 100 25.02 0.64 -12.57
C LYS A 100 26.40 1.25 -12.67
N ARG A 101 26.80 2.01 -11.64
CA ARG A 101 28.18 2.48 -11.47
C ARG A 101 28.81 1.69 -10.33
N PRO A 102 30.05 1.19 -10.47
CA PRO A 102 30.73 0.58 -9.35
C PRO A 102 30.94 1.65 -8.27
N VAL A 103 30.31 1.44 -7.13
CA VAL A 103 30.46 2.27 -5.93
C VAL A 103 30.99 1.38 -4.82
N LYS A 104 31.87 1.92 -3.97
CA LYS A 104 32.27 1.21 -2.76
C LYS A 104 31.05 1.19 -1.83
N LEU A 105 30.62 0.00 -1.43
CA LEU A 105 29.52 -0.15 -0.50
C LEU A 105 29.96 0.30 0.90
N ASP A 106 29.12 1.10 1.53
CA ASP A 106 29.27 1.63 2.88
C ASP A 106 27.88 1.64 3.52
N SER A 107 27.37 0.45 3.81
CA SER A 107 26.02 0.26 4.34
C SER A 107 25.97 0.56 5.84
N VAL A 108 24.88 1.17 6.29
CA VAL A 108 24.66 1.43 7.74
C VAL A 108 24.59 0.14 8.55
N ALA A 109 24.07 -0.93 7.93
CA ALA A 109 23.99 -2.26 8.53
C ALA A 109 25.07 -3.17 7.92
N THR A 110 25.88 -3.80 8.78
CA THR A 110 26.98 -4.69 8.37
C THR A 110 26.96 -5.99 9.14
N LYS A 111 27.46 -7.06 8.50
CA LYS A 111 27.67 -8.36 9.14
C LYS A 111 29.03 -8.40 9.80
N ARG A 112 29.09 -8.79 11.07
CA ARG A 112 30.34 -9.15 11.78
C ARG A 112 30.11 -10.52 12.42
N ASP A 113 30.88 -11.52 11.99
CA ASP A 113 30.66 -12.93 12.33
C ASP A 113 29.23 -13.42 12.03
N ASP A 114 28.48 -13.87 13.05
CA ASP A 114 27.10 -14.35 12.93
C ASP A 114 26.06 -13.30 13.34
N ARG A 115 26.45 -12.02 13.34
CA ARG A 115 25.65 -10.91 13.90
C ARG A 115 25.56 -9.74 12.95
N VAL A 116 24.48 -8.98 13.08
CA VAL A 116 24.20 -7.76 12.32
C VAL A 116 24.37 -6.56 13.23
N PHE A 117 25.19 -5.62 12.80
CA PHE A 117 25.44 -4.36 13.48
C PHE A 117 24.85 -3.22 12.66
N ILE A 118 24.10 -2.33 13.31
CA ILE A 118 23.72 -1.03 12.77
C ILE A 118 24.74 -0.04 13.34
N GLU A 119 25.62 0.47 12.50
CA GLU A 119 26.84 1.17 12.93
C GLU A 119 27.64 0.30 13.92
N GLU A 120 27.76 0.72 15.18
CA GLU A 120 28.43 -0.01 16.25
C GLU A 120 27.47 -0.78 17.17
N MET A 121 26.16 -0.60 17.00
CA MET A 121 25.15 -1.26 17.81
C MET A 121 24.87 -2.65 17.27
N ASP A 122 25.05 -3.66 18.13
CA ASP A 122 24.53 -4.99 17.88
C ASP A 122 22.99 -4.98 17.80
N ALA A 123 22.47 -5.30 16.63
CA ALA A 123 21.05 -5.20 16.34
C ALA A 123 20.33 -6.56 16.33
N ASP A 124 20.92 -7.60 15.73
CA ASP A 124 20.29 -8.92 15.60
C ASP A 124 21.31 -10.03 15.26
N ARG A 125 20.90 -11.29 15.37
CA ARG A 125 21.60 -12.43 14.78
C ARG A 125 21.41 -12.44 13.26
N TYR A 126 22.49 -12.71 12.53
CA TYR A 126 22.46 -12.86 11.08
C TYR A 126 21.61 -14.07 10.67
N GLN A 127 20.65 -13.85 9.77
CA GLN A 127 19.70 -14.86 9.31
C GLN A 127 19.63 -14.88 7.77
N GLY A 128 20.79 -14.76 7.11
CA GLY A 128 20.95 -14.96 5.67
C GLY A 128 20.86 -13.70 4.81
N HIS A 129 20.24 -12.62 5.31
CA HIS A 129 20.10 -11.38 4.54
C HIS A 129 20.20 -10.14 5.44
N ILE A 130 20.85 -9.10 4.92
CA ILE A 130 20.80 -7.74 5.44
C ILE A 130 20.22 -6.88 4.32
N LEU A 131 18.95 -6.49 4.44
CA LEU A 131 18.21 -5.80 3.39
C LEU A 131 18.01 -4.32 3.72
N GLY A 132 17.83 -3.53 2.67
CA GLY A 132 17.37 -2.15 2.72
C GLY A 132 16.13 -1.95 1.87
N LEU A 133 15.38 -0.89 2.16
CA LEU A 133 14.24 -0.44 1.37
C LEU A 133 14.59 0.88 0.68
N ALA A 134 14.48 0.93 -0.65
CA ALA A 134 14.50 2.17 -1.40
C ALA A 134 13.10 2.46 -1.94
N GLY A 135 12.56 3.65 -1.68
CA GLY A 135 11.21 4.02 -2.11
C GLY A 135 11.14 5.41 -2.73
N ASP A 136 10.42 5.54 -3.84
CA ASP A 136 10.02 6.81 -4.45
C ASP A 136 8.52 7.01 -4.25
N ILE A 137 8.17 7.98 -3.41
CA ILE A 137 6.80 8.32 -3.03
C ILE A 137 6.32 9.44 -3.96
N GLY A 138 5.94 9.06 -5.18
CA GLY A 138 5.35 9.96 -6.15
C GLY A 138 3.88 10.27 -5.84
N THR A 139 3.38 11.39 -6.37
CA THR A 139 1.98 11.78 -6.18
C THR A 139 1.00 10.79 -6.81
N THR A 140 1.36 10.22 -7.97
CA THR A 140 0.50 9.27 -8.70
C THR A 140 0.97 7.82 -8.54
N THR A 141 2.28 7.58 -8.50
CA THR A 141 2.88 6.24 -8.43
C THR A 141 3.85 6.18 -7.26
N ILE A 142 3.80 5.10 -6.52
CA ILE A 142 4.80 4.74 -5.52
C ILE A 142 5.63 3.59 -6.08
N VAL A 143 6.95 3.69 -5.95
CA VAL A 143 7.89 2.64 -6.33
C VAL A 143 8.67 2.21 -5.10
N LEU A 144 8.76 0.91 -4.85
CA LEU A 144 9.56 0.34 -3.77
C LEU A 144 10.55 -0.67 -4.35
N SER A 145 11.74 -0.75 -3.76
CA SER A 145 12.78 -1.69 -4.12
C SER A 145 13.43 -2.26 -2.85
N ILE A 146 13.52 -3.58 -2.78
CA ILE A 146 14.28 -4.27 -1.75
C ILE A 146 15.70 -4.45 -2.27
N VAL A 147 16.67 -3.96 -1.51
CA VAL A 147 18.09 -3.98 -1.87
C VAL A 147 18.84 -4.86 -0.88
N ASP A 148 19.71 -5.72 -1.36
CA ASP A 148 20.65 -6.46 -0.52
C ASP A 148 21.82 -5.53 -0.18
N LEU A 149 22.03 -5.25 1.11
CA LEU A 149 23.04 -4.29 1.57
C LEU A 149 24.46 -4.87 1.56
N GLU A 150 24.63 -6.19 1.46
CA GLU A 150 25.94 -6.83 1.36
C GLU A 150 26.49 -6.74 -0.08
N SER A 151 25.60 -6.89 -1.07
CA SER A 151 25.97 -6.89 -2.50
C SER A 151 25.66 -5.58 -3.23
N GLY A 152 24.74 -4.77 -2.71
CA GLY A 152 24.20 -3.58 -3.37
C GLY A 152 23.20 -3.89 -4.49
N ASP A 153 22.86 -5.15 -4.72
CA ASP A 153 21.93 -5.55 -5.77
C ASP A 153 20.47 -5.40 -5.33
N THR A 154 19.62 -5.01 -6.28
CA THR A 154 18.16 -5.00 -6.08
C THR A 154 17.64 -6.43 -6.12
N LEU A 155 17.05 -6.90 -5.02
CA LEU A 155 16.41 -8.20 -4.92
C LEU A 155 15.09 -8.24 -5.69
N THR A 156 14.25 -7.23 -5.48
CA THR A 156 12.95 -7.10 -6.16
C THR A 156 12.46 -5.65 -6.11
N SER A 157 11.62 -5.27 -7.06
CA SER A 157 10.99 -3.95 -7.15
C SER A 157 9.51 -4.10 -7.42
N SER A 158 8.71 -3.23 -6.81
CA SER A 158 7.27 -3.13 -7.06
C SER A 158 6.87 -1.67 -7.28
N SER A 159 5.79 -1.47 -8.00
CA SER A 159 5.18 -0.16 -8.18
C SER A 159 3.66 -0.26 -8.21
N PHE A 160 3.00 0.75 -7.63
CA PHE A 160 1.55 0.79 -7.49
C PHE A 160 1.03 2.23 -7.48
N GLU A 161 -0.26 2.42 -7.73
CA GLU A 161 -0.91 3.74 -7.68
C GLU A 161 -0.87 4.28 -6.25
N ASN A 162 -0.61 5.59 -6.10
CA ASN A 162 -0.58 6.19 -4.78
C ASN A 162 -2.00 6.19 -4.17
N PRO A 163 -2.21 5.51 -3.04
CA PRO A 163 -3.53 5.26 -2.48
C PRO A 163 -4.18 6.53 -1.91
N GLN A 164 -3.44 7.63 -1.78
CA GLN A 164 -3.95 8.92 -1.31
C GLN A 164 -4.86 9.64 -2.31
N ARG A 165 -5.13 9.05 -3.49
CA ARG A 165 -5.97 9.63 -4.53
C ARG A 165 -7.39 10.00 -4.05
N PHE A 166 -7.94 9.29 -3.06
CA PHE A 166 -9.23 9.65 -2.45
C PHE A 166 -9.21 11.02 -1.76
N GLY A 167 -8.04 11.44 -1.26
CA GLY A 167 -7.83 12.72 -0.61
C GLY A 167 -7.45 13.85 -1.56
N GLY A 168 -7.20 13.54 -2.84
CA GLY A 168 -6.87 14.54 -3.85
C GLY A 168 -6.12 13.96 -5.04
N SER A 169 -6.46 14.45 -6.24
CA SER A 169 -5.80 14.12 -7.50
C SER A 169 -4.41 14.76 -7.65
N ASP A 170 -4.12 15.79 -6.88
CA ASP A 170 -2.87 16.55 -6.90
C ASP A 170 -2.45 16.98 -5.49
N VAL A 171 -1.28 17.60 -5.41
CA VAL A 171 -0.64 18.04 -4.17
C VAL A 171 -1.49 19.06 -3.41
N MET A 172 -2.08 20.05 -4.07
CA MET A 172 -2.83 21.13 -3.41
C MET A 172 -4.10 20.61 -2.75
N ASN A 173 -4.79 19.70 -3.43
CA ASN A 173 -5.96 19.04 -2.88
C ASN A 173 -5.61 18.18 -1.66
N ARG A 174 -4.45 17.50 -1.68
CA ARG A 174 -3.96 16.71 -0.53
C ARG A 174 -3.59 17.58 0.66
N ILE A 175 -2.93 18.72 0.45
CA ILE A 175 -2.63 19.69 1.52
C ILE A 175 -3.94 20.17 2.16
N SER A 176 -4.91 20.57 1.34
CA SER A 176 -6.21 21.04 1.83
C SER A 176 -6.97 19.96 2.60
N TYR A 177 -6.84 18.70 2.17
CA TYR A 177 -7.44 17.55 2.83
C TYR A 177 -6.79 17.26 4.19
N ASP A 178 -5.45 17.22 4.26
CA ASP A 178 -4.70 16.91 5.49
C ASP A 178 -4.71 18.07 6.50
N GLY A 179 -4.85 19.31 6.03
CA GLY A 179 -5.06 20.49 6.88
C GLY A 179 -6.49 20.62 7.43
N GLY A 180 -7.41 19.74 7.01
CA GLY A 180 -8.81 19.73 7.42
C GLY A 180 -9.12 18.79 8.60
N PRO A 181 -10.39 18.39 8.77
CA PRO A 181 -10.81 17.48 9.84
C PRO A 181 -10.26 16.05 9.69
N ASN A 182 -9.76 15.68 8.51
CA ASN A 182 -9.27 14.33 8.19
C ASN A 182 -7.73 14.22 8.29
N LYS A 183 -7.11 15.05 9.14
CA LYS A 183 -5.66 15.11 9.30
C LYS A 183 -5.08 13.74 9.66
N GLY A 184 -4.01 13.33 8.96
CA GLY A 184 -3.29 12.09 9.21
C GLY A 184 -3.85 10.88 8.47
N GLU A 185 -5.03 10.98 7.83
CA GLU A 185 -5.60 9.88 7.06
C GLU A 185 -4.77 9.54 5.82
N LEU A 186 -4.21 10.56 5.16
CA LEU A 186 -3.30 10.34 4.03
C LEU A 186 -2.01 9.65 4.45
N LYS A 187 -1.49 9.96 5.64
CA LYS A 187 -0.33 9.28 6.22
C LYS A 187 -0.64 7.84 6.54
N LYS A 188 -1.78 7.61 7.21
CA LYS A 188 -2.21 6.27 7.63
C LYS A 188 -2.34 5.34 6.43
N VAL A 189 -3.09 5.75 5.39
CA VAL A 189 -3.26 4.95 4.18
C VAL A 189 -1.93 4.74 3.43
N LEU A 190 -1.05 5.74 3.39
CA LEU A 190 0.26 5.62 2.76
C LEU A 190 1.14 4.57 3.46
N LEU A 191 1.28 4.65 4.78
CA LEU A 191 2.09 3.70 5.58
C LEU A 191 1.53 2.29 5.50
N SER A 192 0.21 2.17 5.61
CA SER A 192 -0.54 0.93 5.44
C SER A 192 -0.22 0.25 4.10
N SER A 193 -0.24 1.01 3.00
CA SER A 193 0.03 0.49 1.66
C SER A 193 1.51 0.13 1.44
N ILE A 194 2.45 0.94 1.94
CA ILE A 194 3.90 0.63 1.88
C ILE A 194 4.20 -0.66 2.63
N ASN A 195 3.69 -0.81 3.87
CA ASN A 195 3.94 -1.99 4.68
C ASN A 195 3.37 -3.27 4.07
N TYR A 196 2.19 -3.16 3.46
CA TYR A 196 1.59 -4.25 2.74
C TYR A 196 2.43 -4.66 1.52
N GLU A 197 2.88 -3.70 0.71
CA GLU A 197 3.70 -3.96 -0.47
C GLU A 197 5.04 -4.60 -0.12
N ILE A 198 5.71 -4.14 0.95
CA ILE A 198 6.92 -4.80 1.48
C ILE A 198 6.65 -6.26 1.83
N GLY A 199 5.49 -6.54 2.44
CA GLY A 199 5.06 -7.90 2.77
C GLY A 199 4.95 -8.78 1.53
N GLU A 200 4.38 -8.26 0.45
CA GLU A 200 4.28 -8.98 -0.83
C GLU A 200 5.64 -9.32 -1.39
N MET A 201 6.45 -8.28 -1.58
CA MET A 201 7.75 -8.38 -2.23
C MET A 201 8.62 -9.43 -1.53
N LEU A 202 8.58 -9.49 -0.19
CA LEU A 202 9.39 -10.45 0.56
C LEU A 202 8.76 -11.84 0.69
N SER A 203 7.43 -11.96 0.57
CA SER A 203 6.74 -13.26 0.64
C SER A 203 7.16 -14.19 -0.48
N GLU A 204 7.39 -13.66 -1.68
CA GLU A 204 7.87 -14.41 -2.86
C GLU A 204 9.26 -15.03 -2.62
N HIS A 205 10.08 -14.37 -1.79
CA HIS A 205 11.41 -14.84 -1.42
C HIS A 205 11.44 -15.63 -0.10
N LYS A 206 10.29 -15.78 0.59
CA LYS A 206 10.19 -16.38 1.94
C LYS A 206 11.09 -15.66 2.97
N ILE A 207 11.29 -14.36 2.81
CA ILE A 207 12.10 -13.54 3.71
C ILE A 207 11.19 -12.79 4.67
N HIS A 208 11.57 -12.70 5.94
CA HIS A 208 10.81 -11.93 6.93
C HIS A 208 11.18 -10.44 6.86
N ARG A 209 10.19 -9.53 6.93
CA ARG A 209 10.40 -8.07 6.85
C ARG A 209 11.37 -7.48 7.89
N ARG A 210 11.60 -8.18 9.00
CA ARG A 210 12.61 -7.82 10.02
C ARG A 210 14.06 -7.93 9.52
N ARG A 211 14.28 -8.42 8.30
CA ARG A 211 15.59 -8.39 7.63
C ARG A 211 15.87 -7.06 6.92
N ILE A 212 14.91 -6.12 6.89
CA ILE A 212 15.14 -4.74 6.44
C ILE A 212 15.71 -3.93 7.61
N TYR A 213 16.95 -3.48 7.48
CA TYR A 213 17.68 -2.72 8.51
C TYR A 213 17.80 -1.23 8.20
N ASP A 214 17.59 -0.84 6.94
CA ASP A 214 17.68 0.55 6.50
C ASP A 214 16.57 0.87 5.50
N ALA A 215 16.14 2.14 5.45
CA ALA A 215 15.13 2.61 4.52
C ALA A 215 15.42 4.03 4.06
N VAL A 216 15.50 4.21 2.74
CA VAL A 216 15.61 5.51 2.08
C VAL A 216 14.35 5.76 1.27
N LEU A 217 13.59 6.77 1.67
CA LEU A 217 12.35 7.18 1.00
C LEU A 217 12.52 8.59 0.44
N VAL A 218 12.30 8.74 -0.86
CA VAL A 218 12.33 10.02 -1.58
C VAL A 218 10.93 10.39 -2.03
N GLY A 219 10.70 11.68 -2.27
CA GLY A 219 9.43 12.20 -2.75
C GLY A 219 9.48 13.72 -2.79
N ASN A 220 8.48 14.35 -3.43
CA ASN A 220 8.34 15.80 -3.31
C ASN A 220 8.03 16.20 -1.86
N THR A 221 8.23 17.48 -1.53
CA THR A 221 8.11 18.01 -0.16
C THR A 221 6.80 17.61 0.52
N THR A 222 5.67 17.75 -0.17
CA THR A 222 4.36 17.37 0.37
C THR A 222 4.26 15.88 0.66
N MET A 223 4.69 15.01 -0.25
CA MET A 223 4.65 13.55 -0.02
C MET A 223 5.56 13.14 1.15
N ARG A 224 6.75 13.74 1.24
CA ARG A 224 7.66 13.57 2.37
C ARG A 224 7.00 13.99 3.68
N ASP A 225 6.40 15.18 3.71
CA ASP A 225 5.83 15.75 4.93
C ASP A 225 4.62 14.93 5.40
N ILE A 226 3.73 14.51 4.49
CA ILE A 226 2.62 13.58 4.80
C ILE A 226 3.16 12.25 5.36
N LEU A 227 4.18 11.66 4.73
CA LEU A 227 4.77 10.40 5.18
C LEU A 227 5.29 10.49 6.62
N PHE A 228 6.01 11.56 6.96
CA PHE A 228 6.52 11.77 8.32
C PHE A 228 5.45 12.31 9.29
N GLY A 229 4.31 12.79 8.80
CA GLY A 229 3.29 13.48 9.59
C GLY A 229 3.72 14.87 10.03
N VAL A 230 4.60 15.49 9.25
CA VAL A 230 4.93 16.91 9.36
C VAL A 230 3.75 17.70 8.79
N ASN A 231 3.48 18.86 9.39
CA ASN A 231 2.39 19.71 8.91
C ASN A 231 2.71 20.22 7.50
N VAL A 232 1.73 20.10 6.59
CA VAL A 232 1.84 20.39 5.17
C VAL A 232 1.06 21.63 4.78
#